data_AF-A0AAQ3NYM9-F1
#
_entry.id   AF-A0AAQ3NYM9-F1
#
_cell.length_a   1.000
_cell.length_b   1.000
_cell.length_c   1.000
_cell.angle_alpha   90.00
_cell.angle_beta   90.00
_cell.angle_gamma   90.00
#
_symmetry.space_group_name_H-M   'P 1'
#
loop_
_entity.id
_entity.type
_entity.pdbx_description
1 polymer ?
#
loop_
_entity_poly.entity_id
_entity_poly.type
_entity_poly.pdbx_seq_one_letter_code
_entity_poly.pdbx_strand_id
1 'polypeptide(L)'
;MLALQDLADTYQPPFQSCVQQGGASGIMCAYNRVNGVPSCADFNLLTKTVRKKWHFRGYITSDCGAVGIIHDQQGFAKSAEDAVADVLRAGMSLLSWSLIKTIK
;
A
#
# COMPACT_ATOMS: atom_id res chain seq x y z
N MET A 1 -3.72 17.39 4.95
CA MET A 1 -3.75 16.22 5.84
C MET A 1 -5.21 15.77 5.91
N LEU A 2 -5.50 14.49 5.73
CA LEU A 2 -6.86 13.93 5.83
C LEU A 2 -7.13 13.55 7.28
N ALA A 3 -8.34 13.83 7.76
CA ALA A 3 -8.75 13.37 9.08
C ALA A 3 -8.87 11.84 9.10
N LEU A 4 -8.53 11.23 10.24
CA LEU A 4 -8.72 9.79 10.41
C LEU A 4 -10.21 9.39 10.31
N GLN A 5 -11.11 10.30 10.69
CA GLN A 5 -12.55 10.12 10.52
C GLN A 5 -12.94 10.00 9.04
N ASP A 6 -12.44 10.90 8.18
CA ASP A 6 -12.75 10.86 6.74
C ASP A 6 -12.24 9.55 6.10
N LEU A 7 -11.06 9.09 6.52
CA LEU A 7 -10.53 7.81 6.07
C LEU A 7 -11.47 6.66 6.44
N ALA A 8 -11.97 6.62 7.67
CA ALA A 8 -12.85 5.56 8.15
C ALA A 8 -14.26 5.63 7.55
N ASP A 9 -14.81 6.84 7.34
CA ASP A 9 -16.21 7.04 6.96
C ASP A 9 -16.42 7.16 5.46
N THR A 10 -15.41 7.64 4.72
CA THR A 10 -15.56 7.96 3.28
C THR A 10 -14.65 7.10 2.41
N TYR A 11 -13.35 7.06 2.70
CA TYR A 11 -12.38 6.47 1.76
C TYR A 11 -12.22 4.96 1.89
N GLN A 12 -12.24 4.41 3.11
CA GLN A 12 -12.07 2.98 3.38
C GLN A 12 -13.30 2.11 3.17
N PRO A 13 -14.55 2.54 3.44
CA PRO A 13 -15.73 1.67 3.39
C PRO A 13 -15.96 0.93 2.06
N PRO A 14 -15.72 1.53 0.88
CA PRO A 14 -15.85 0.82 -0.38
C PRO A 14 -14.90 -0.38 -0.47
N PHE A 15 -13.62 -0.19 -0.11
CA PHE A 15 -12.61 -1.27 -0.12
C PHE A 15 -12.91 -2.34 0.93
N GLN A 16 -13.34 -1.92 2.12
CA GLN A 16 -13.74 -2.84 3.18
C GLN A 16 -14.90 -3.73 2.72
N SER A 17 -15.89 -3.17 2.03
CA SER A 17 -17.03 -3.92 1.49
C SER A 17 -16.59 -4.90 0.39
N CYS A 18 -15.69 -4.49 -0.50
CA CYS A 18 -15.10 -5.40 -1.51
C CYS A 18 -14.37 -6.59 -0.86
N VAL A 19 -13.69 -6.37 0.27
CA VAL A 19 -13.00 -7.44 1.01
C VAL A 19 -13.97 -8.34 1.75
N GLN A 20 -14.82 -7.77 2.59
CA GLN A 20 -15.61 -8.54 3.56
C GLN A 20 -16.86 -9.15 2.92
N GLN A 21 -17.45 -8.48 1.92
CA GLN A 21 -18.68 -8.91 1.27
C GLN A 21 -18.41 -9.41 -0.16
N GLY A 22 -17.53 -8.71 -0.89
CA GLY A 22 -17.24 -9.01 -2.30
C GLY A 22 -16.27 -10.15 -2.53
N GLY A 23 -15.61 -10.67 -1.50
CA GLY A 23 -14.66 -11.78 -1.64
C GLY A 23 -13.43 -11.42 -2.49
N ALA A 24 -12.98 -10.16 -2.47
CA ALA A 24 -11.82 -9.71 -3.23
C ALA A 24 -10.60 -10.63 -2.98
N SER A 25 -9.90 -11.00 -4.06
CA SER A 25 -8.68 -11.81 -4.00
C SER A 25 -7.40 -10.97 -3.98
N GLY A 26 -7.49 -9.70 -4.40
CA GLY A 26 -6.37 -8.79 -4.53
C GLY A 26 -6.75 -7.36 -4.13
N ILE A 27 -5.82 -6.65 -3.50
CA ILE A 27 -5.89 -5.19 -3.27
C ILE A 27 -4.66 -4.55 -3.89
N MET A 28 -4.85 -3.40 -4.55
CA MET A 28 -3.76 -2.58 -5.06
C MET A 28 -3.56 -1.35 -4.19
N CYS A 29 -2.33 -1.09 -3.75
CA CYS A 29 -1.98 0.15 -3.06
C CYS A 29 -1.67 1.26 -4.07
N ALA A 30 -2.11 2.48 -3.77
CA ALA A 30 -2.01 3.64 -4.66
C ALA A 30 -0.64 4.34 -4.59
N TYR A 31 -0.36 5.17 -5.60
CA TYR A 31 0.87 5.99 -5.68
C TYR A 31 1.00 7.04 -4.57
N ASN A 32 -0.11 7.60 -4.11
CA ASN A 32 -0.09 8.82 -3.31
C ASN A 32 0.38 8.58 -1.87
N ARG A 33 0.75 9.69 -1.23
CA ARG A 33 0.92 9.76 0.22
C ARG A 33 -0.38 10.14 0.90
N VAL A 34 -0.67 9.52 2.02
CA VAL A 34 -1.71 9.94 2.96
C VAL A 34 -1.03 10.35 4.25
N ASN A 35 -1.24 11.59 4.67
CA ASN A 35 -0.65 12.13 5.92
C ASN A 35 0.87 11.95 6.01
N GLY A 36 1.57 12.08 4.87
CA GLY A 36 3.02 11.99 4.75
C GLY A 36 3.57 10.57 4.49
N VAL A 37 2.74 9.54 4.58
CA VAL A 37 3.16 8.14 4.39
C VAL A 37 2.72 7.62 3.01
N PRO A 38 3.59 7.02 2.20
CA PRO A 38 3.21 6.38 0.95
C PRO A 38 2.24 5.23 1.20
N SER A 39 1.15 5.15 0.44
CA SER A 39 0.10 4.15 0.69
C SER A 39 0.60 2.71 0.58
N CYS A 40 1.60 2.46 -0.29
CA CYS A 40 2.24 1.15 -0.42
C CYS A 40 3.23 0.79 0.72
N ALA A 41 3.67 1.79 1.50
CA ALA A 41 4.58 1.62 2.63
C ALA A 41 3.88 1.85 3.99
N ASP A 42 2.56 2.00 4.01
CA ASP A 42 1.80 2.26 5.24
C ASP A 42 1.43 0.95 5.96
N PHE A 43 2.17 0.62 7.01
CA PHE A 43 1.91 -0.54 7.87
C PHE A 43 0.55 -0.47 8.60
N ASN A 44 0.11 0.72 8.99
CA ASN A 44 -1.18 0.87 9.68
C ASN A 44 -2.32 0.58 8.71
N LEU A 45 -2.20 1.01 7.45
CA LEU A 45 -3.18 0.71 6.42
C LEU A 45 -3.13 -0.77 5.99
N LEU A 46 -2.00 -1.24 5.47
CA LEU A 46 -1.92 -2.55 4.83
C LEU A 46 -1.96 -3.70 5.83
N THR A 47 -1.26 -3.59 6.96
CA THR A 47 -1.24 -4.68 7.96
C THR A 47 -2.31 -4.51 9.02
N LYS A 48 -2.37 -3.38 9.73
CA LYS A 48 -3.32 -3.26 10.85
C LYS A 48 -4.77 -3.16 10.38
N THR A 49 -5.04 -2.43 9.30
CA THR A 49 -6.41 -2.28 8.79
C THR A 49 -6.77 -3.41 7.84
N VAL A 50 -6.12 -3.51 6.67
CA VAL A 50 -6.52 -4.46 5.62
C VAL A 50 -6.36 -5.92 6.08
N ARG A 51 -5.17 -6.32 6.55
CA ARG A 51 -4.95 -7.72 6.96
C ARG A 51 -5.62 -8.08 8.29
N LYS A 52 -5.46 -7.24 9.32
CA LYS A 52 -5.96 -7.57 10.67
C LYS A 52 -7.43 -7.20 10.86
N LYS A 53 -7.81 -5.93 10.67
CA LYS A 53 -9.18 -5.46 10.93
C LYS A 53 -10.19 -5.99 9.90
N TRP A 54 -9.83 -6.05 8.61
CA TRP A 54 -10.74 -6.55 7.57
C TRP A 54 -10.58 -8.05 7.30
N HIS A 55 -9.63 -8.72 7.96
CA HIS A 55 -9.33 -10.15 7.78
C HIS A 55 -9.00 -10.53 6.32
N PHE A 56 -8.38 -9.62 5.57
CA PHE A 56 -8.00 -9.88 4.18
C PHE A 56 -6.87 -10.91 4.08
N ARG A 57 -7.10 -11.98 3.32
CA ARG A 57 -6.15 -13.10 3.11
C ARG A 57 -5.60 -13.19 1.67
N GLY A 58 -6.00 -12.26 0.79
CA GLY A 58 -5.52 -12.19 -0.57
C GLY A 58 -4.13 -11.56 -0.69
N TYR A 59 -3.72 -11.29 -1.93
CA TYR A 59 -2.47 -10.59 -2.21
C TYR A 59 -2.66 -9.08 -2.22
N ILE A 60 -1.64 -8.36 -1.75
CA ILE A 60 -1.57 -6.90 -1.88
C ILE A 60 -0.48 -6.60 -2.90
N THR A 61 -0.82 -5.87 -3.96
CA THR A 61 0.11 -5.47 -5.04
C THR A 61 0.33 -3.97 -5.05
N SER A 62 1.48 -3.53 -5.54
CA SER A 62 1.69 -2.12 -5.89
C SER A 62 1.01 -1.75 -7.21
N ASP A 63 0.55 -0.51 -7.30
CA ASP A 63 0.33 0.13 -8.61
C ASP A 63 1.66 0.17 -9.41
N CYS A 64 1.58 0.28 -10.72
CA CYS A 64 2.70 0.13 -11.65
C CYS A 64 3.81 1.17 -11.42
N GLY A 65 4.90 0.78 -10.76
CA GLY A 65 6.02 1.67 -10.45
C GLY A 65 5.86 2.49 -9.17
N ALA A 66 4.80 2.27 -8.39
CA ALA A 66 4.55 3.01 -7.15
C ALA A 66 5.71 2.91 -6.15
N VAL A 67 6.36 1.75 -6.10
CA VAL A 67 7.49 1.53 -5.18
C VAL A 67 8.75 2.28 -5.61
N GLY A 68 9.00 2.45 -6.92
CA GLY A 68 10.10 3.31 -7.39
C GLY A 68 9.85 4.78 -7.03
N ILE A 69 8.60 5.23 -7.18
CA ILE A 69 8.17 6.60 -6.83
C ILE A 69 8.41 6.94 -5.34
N ILE A 70 8.34 5.96 -4.43
CA ILE A 70 8.63 6.14 -2.99
C ILE A 70 10.04 6.72 -2.78
N HIS A 71 11.02 6.24 -3.55
CA HIS A 71 12.39 6.74 -3.55
C HIS A 71 12.54 7.93 -4.50
N ASP A 72 12.29 7.73 -5.80
CA ASP A 72 12.72 8.63 -6.87
C ASP A 72 12.06 10.01 -6.82
N GLN A 73 10.81 10.09 -6.36
CA GLN A 73 10.02 11.33 -6.40
C GLN A 73 9.56 11.78 -5.01
N GLN A 74 9.27 10.84 -4.12
CA GLN A 74 8.72 11.15 -2.80
C GLN A 74 9.81 11.36 -1.74
N GLY A 75 11.03 10.88 -1.99
CA GLY A 75 12.15 10.98 -1.04
C GLY A 75 11.86 10.34 0.31
N PHE A 76 10.96 9.36 0.36
CA PHE A 76 10.57 8.69 1.60
C PHE A 76 11.59 7.61 1.99
N ALA A 77 12.04 6.83 1.01
CA ALA A 77 13.13 5.87 1.16
C ALA A 77 14.46 6.50 0.72
N LYS A 78 15.57 6.09 1.34
CA LYS A 78 16.92 6.59 1.02
C LYS A 78 17.54 5.92 -0.20
N SER A 79 17.10 4.70 -0.50
CA SER A 79 17.55 3.89 -1.62
C SER A 79 16.36 3.13 -2.22
N ALA A 80 16.54 2.58 -3.41
CA ALA A 80 15.52 1.73 -4.04
C ALA A 80 15.31 0.44 -3.21
N GLU A 81 16.37 -0.09 -2.61
CA GLU A 81 16.34 -1.26 -1.73
C GLU A 81 15.55 -0.98 -0.45
N ASP A 82 15.75 0.20 0.15
CA ASP A 82 14.97 0.62 1.31
C ASP A 82 13.48 0.75 0.96
N ALA A 83 13.15 1.28 -0.23
CA ALA A 83 11.76 1.38 -0.68
C ALA A 83 11.11 -0.02 -0.77
N VAL A 84 11.84 -1.01 -1.30
CA VAL A 84 11.39 -2.40 -1.34
C VAL A 84 11.22 -2.99 0.06
N ALA A 85 12.20 -2.75 0.95
CA ALA A 85 12.13 -3.24 2.31
C ALA A 85 10.92 -2.66 3.06
N ASP A 86 10.63 -1.38 2.88
CA ASP A 86 9.53 -0.69 3.55
C ASP A 86 8.15 -1.19 3.09
N VAL A 87 7.95 -1.37 1.79
CA VAL A 87 6.65 -1.87 1.28
C VAL A 87 6.40 -3.33 1.66
N LEU A 88 7.45 -4.16 1.70
CA LEU A 88 7.34 -5.55 2.18
C LEU A 88 7.02 -5.59 3.67
N ARG A 89 7.70 -4.78 4.48
CA ARG A 89 7.41 -4.65 5.93
C ARG A 89 6.02 -4.12 6.19
N ALA A 90 5.52 -3.20 5.37
CA ALA A 90 4.18 -2.65 5.48
C ALA A 90 3.09 -3.72 5.28
N GLY A 91 3.39 -4.79 4.54
CA GLY A 91 2.51 -5.94 4.33
C GLY A 91 2.12 -6.17 2.87
N MET A 92 2.82 -5.54 1.92
CA MET A 92 2.64 -5.81 0.50
C MET A 92 3.22 -7.19 0.12
N SER A 93 2.57 -7.90 -0.80
CA SER A 93 2.95 -9.26 -1.19
C SER A 93 3.55 -9.37 -2.59
N LEU A 94 3.12 -8.52 -3.52
CA LEU A 94 3.56 -8.58 -4.92
C LEU A 94 4.06 -7.19 -5.35
N LEU A 95 5.28 -7.18 -5.89
CA LEU A 95 5.85 -6.00 -6.54
C LEU A 95 5.42 -5.98 -8.00
N SER A 96 4.86 -4.87 -8.46
CA SER A 96 4.58 -4.68 -9.88
C SER A 96 5.89 -4.60 -10.68
N TRP A 97 5.84 -5.13 -11.91
CA TRP A 97 6.98 -5.44 -12.80
C TRP A 97 8.05 -4.36 -12.94
N SER A 98 7.70 -3.08 -12.76
CA SER A 98 8.60 -1.94 -12.96
C SER A 98 9.87 -1.99 -12.10
N LEU A 99 9.85 -2.63 -10.93
CA LEU A 99 10.97 -2.56 -9.99
C LEU A 99 12.10 -3.57 -10.24
N ILE A 100 11.84 -4.65 -10.97
CA ILE A 100 12.88 -5.61 -11.39
C ILE A 100 13.95 -4.93 -12.25
N LYS A 101 13.61 -3.80 -12.91
CA LYS A 101 14.59 -3.00 -13.67
C LYS A 101 15.49 -2.12 -12.80
N THR A 102 15.09 -1.80 -11.58
CA THR A 102 15.80 -0.86 -10.70
C THR A 102 16.87 -1.54 -9.85
N ILE A 103 16.72 -2.85 -9.54
CA ILE A 103 17.70 -3.64 -8.77
C ILE A 103 18.72 -4.31 -9.72
N LYS A 104 19.21 -3.58 -10.72
CA LYS A 104 20.20 -4.08 -11.68
C LYS A 104 21.48 -3.27 -11.63
#